data_AF-A0A6J7GVK5-F1
#
_entry.id   AF-A0A6J7GVK5-F1
#
_cell.length_a   1.000
_cell.length_b   1.000
_cell.length_c   1.000
_cell.angle_alpha   90.00
_cell.angle_beta   90.00
_cell.angle_gamma   90.00
#
_symmetry.space_group_name_H-M   'P 1'
#
loop_
_entity.id
_entity.type
_entity.pdbx_description
1 polymer ?
#
loop_
_entity_poly.entity_id
_entity_poly.type
_entity_poly.pdbx_seq_one_letter_code
_entity_poly.pdbx_strand_id
1 'polypeptide(L)'
;MVIFAFIGGANAWANIAGIAIDAAGNVYTTDRATDTVSKFALGGTAYVGWATTGDQPSAIAIDAAGNLYTTNRGSGDVSKITPEGVSTVDWAPLEAVTSWSGMNQTRSPSMRTATSMS
;
A
#
# COMPACT_ATOMS: atom_id res chain seq x y z
N MET A 1 23.93 -20.28 9.93
CA MET A 1 23.04 -20.40 8.75
C MET A 1 21.62 -20.51 9.29
N VAL A 2 20.86 -19.41 9.28
CA VAL A 2 19.47 -19.44 9.73
C VAL A 2 18.63 -19.90 8.54
N ILE A 3 18.01 -21.06 8.69
CA ILE A 3 17.13 -21.65 7.68
C ILE A 3 15.83 -20.85 7.74
N PHE A 4 15.54 -20.09 6.69
CA PHE A 4 14.20 -19.53 6.50
C PHE A 4 13.25 -20.69 6.16
N ALA A 5 12.22 -20.89 6.97
CA ALA A 5 11.13 -21.77 6.58
C ALA A 5 10.44 -21.13 5.35
N PHE A 6 10.47 -21.82 4.21
CA PHE A 6 9.72 -21.43 3.02
C PHE A 6 8.23 -21.64 3.31
N ILE A 7 7.56 -20.62 3.85
CA ILE A 7 6.12 -20.62 4.08
C ILE A 7 5.43 -20.16 2.78
N GLY A 8 5.47 -21.00 1.76
CA GLY A 8 4.86 -20.68 0.48
C GLY A 8 5.20 -21.66 -0.63
N GLY A 9 4.17 -22.22 -1.29
CA GLY A 9 4.34 -22.84 -2.61
C GLY A 9 4.88 -21.82 -3.62
N ALA A 10 5.30 -22.28 -4.80
CA ALA A 10 6.12 -21.56 -5.80
C ALA A 10 5.68 -20.13 -6.22
N ASN A 11 4.53 -19.63 -5.76
CA ASN A 11 3.96 -18.34 -6.14
C ASN A 11 3.64 -17.40 -4.95
N ALA A 12 3.92 -17.78 -3.70
CA ALA A 12 3.54 -17.00 -2.52
C ALA A 12 4.24 -15.63 -2.39
N TRP A 13 5.34 -15.43 -3.12
CA TRP A 13 6.12 -14.18 -3.13
C TRP A 13 6.06 -13.42 -4.46
N ALA A 14 5.32 -13.92 -5.45
CA ALA A 14 5.29 -13.33 -6.79
C ALA A 14 4.63 -11.95 -6.83
N ASN A 15 3.86 -11.60 -5.80
CA ASN A 15 3.02 -10.41 -5.75
C ASN A 15 3.42 -9.42 -4.64
N ILE A 16 4.56 -9.66 -3.99
CA ILE A 16 5.09 -8.71 -3.00
C ILE A 16 5.61 -7.47 -3.71
N ALA A 17 5.21 -6.30 -3.23
CA ALA A 17 5.51 -5.03 -3.91
C ALA A 17 6.25 -4.00 -3.06
N GLY A 18 5.93 -3.91 -1.77
CA GLY A 18 6.56 -2.98 -0.82
C GLY A 18 7.20 -3.71 0.34
N ILE A 19 8.24 -3.11 0.92
CA ILE A 19 8.91 -3.55 2.15
C ILE A 19 9.23 -2.35 3.05
N ALA A 20 9.03 -2.50 4.36
CA ALA A 20 9.49 -1.55 5.37
C ALA A 20 10.00 -2.28 6.62
N ILE A 21 10.85 -1.62 7.41
CA ILE A 21 11.44 -2.17 8.63
C ILE A 21 11.23 -1.17 9.75
N ASP A 22 10.68 -1.63 10.89
CA ASP A 22 10.50 -0.77 12.06
C ASP A 22 11.78 -0.65 12.91
N ALA A 23 11.75 0.23 13.93
CA ALA A 23 12.89 0.44 14.83
C ALA A 23 13.26 -0.79 15.68
N ALA A 24 12.35 -1.76 15.82
CA ALA A 24 12.59 -3.02 16.51
C ALA A 24 13.14 -4.12 15.57
N GLY A 25 13.30 -3.82 14.28
CA GLY A 25 13.79 -4.76 13.28
C GLY A 25 12.73 -5.71 12.73
N ASN A 26 11.43 -5.46 12.98
CA ASN A 26 10.37 -6.22 12.32
C ASN A 26 10.23 -5.76 10.86
N VAL A 27 10.07 -6.70 9.95
CA VAL A 27 9.90 -6.45 8.51
C VAL A 27 8.43 -6.55 8.15
N TYR A 28 7.97 -5.65 7.29
CA TYR A 28 6.60 -5.61 6.81
C TYR A 28 6.57 -5.61 5.29
N THR A 29 5.69 -6.40 4.68
CA THR A 29 5.58 -6.49 3.22
C THR A 29 4.15 -6.38 2.75
N THR A 30 3.90 -5.71 1.62
CA THR A 30 2.59 -5.70 0.98
C THR A 30 2.47 -6.81 -0.07
N ASP A 31 1.30 -7.41 -0.20
CA ASP A 31 0.96 -8.38 -1.24
C ASP A 31 -0.22 -7.89 -2.08
N ARG A 32 0.02 -7.71 -3.39
CA ARG A 32 -0.96 -7.21 -4.36
C ARG A 32 -2.05 -8.19 -4.76
N ALA A 33 -1.83 -9.49 -4.55
CA ALA A 33 -2.81 -10.50 -4.91
C ALA A 33 -3.79 -10.78 -3.77
N THR A 34 -3.40 -10.47 -2.54
CA THR A 34 -4.21 -10.72 -1.35
C THR A 34 -4.66 -9.45 -0.64
N ASP A 35 -4.21 -8.27 -1.08
CA ASP A 35 -4.51 -6.97 -0.47
C ASP A 35 -4.22 -6.93 1.03
N THR A 36 -3.06 -7.48 1.40
CA THR A 36 -2.62 -7.61 2.79
C THR A 36 -1.23 -7.05 3.05
N VAL A 37 -0.96 -6.82 4.32
CA VAL A 37 0.37 -6.62 4.89
C VAL A 37 0.75 -7.83 5.73
N SER A 38 1.92 -8.41 5.48
CA SER A 38 2.53 -9.44 6.33
C SER A 38 3.58 -8.82 7.23
N LYS A 39 3.74 -9.35 8.45
CA LYS A 39 4.74 -8.94 9.43
C LYS A 39 5.71 -10.09 9.72
N PHE A 40 7.01 -9.82 9.75
CA PHE A 40 8.05 -10.77 10.11
C PHE A 40 8.82 -10.21 11.30
N ALA A 41 8.73 -10.88 12.43
CA ALA A 41 9.45 -10.48 13.63
C ALA A 41 10.94 -10.75 13.48
N LEU A 42 11.77 -9.93 14.14
CA LEU A 42 13.23 -10.12 14.16
C LEU A 42 13.65 -11.51 14.64
N GLY A 43 12.83 -12.17 15.47
CA GLY A 43 13.01 -13.55 15.93
C GLY A 43 12.67 -14.64 14.91
N GLY A 44 12.30 -14.28 13.67
CA GLY A 44 11.97 -15.21 12.59
C GLY A 44 10.52 -15.67 12.53
N THR A 45 9.65 -15.21 13.44
CA THR A 45 8.21 -15.49 13.37
C THR A 45 7.55 -14.68 12.26
N ALA A 46 6.82 -15.35 11.37
CA ALA A 46 6.07 -14.71 10.30
C ALA A 46 4.56 -14.70 10.62
N TYR A 47 3.93 -13.55 10.40
CA TYR A 47 2.50 -13.31 10.47
C TYR A 47 2.04 -12.92 9.06
N VAL A 48 1.72 -13.92 8.25
CA VAL A 48 1.28 -13.72 6.87
C VAL A 48 -0.16 -13.19 6.87
N GLY A 49 -0.43 -12.13 6.10
CA GLY A 49 -1.74 -11.49 6.07
C GLY A 49 -2.14 -10.86 7.41
N TRP A 50 -1.16 -10.38 8.17
CA TRP A 50 -1.33 -9.81 9.52
C TRP A 50 -2.34 -8.66 9.57
N ALA A 51 -2.41 -7.84 8.52
CA ALA A 51 -3.38 -6.77 8.38
C ALA A 51 -3.88 -6.67 6.93
N THR A 52 -5.06 -6.07 6.75
CA THR A 52 -5.64 -5.79 5.43
C THR A 52 -5.28 -4.37 4.97
N THR A 53 -5.37 -4.12 3.67
CA THR A 53 -5.16 -2.80 3.06
C THR A 53 -6.08 -2.62 1.85
N GLY A 54 -6.07 -1.44 1.22
CA GLY A 54 -6.75 -1.20 -0.06
C GLY A 54 -6.17 -2.00 -1.22
N ASP A 55 -6.86 -1.94 -2.37
CA ASP A 55 -6.64 -2.81 -3.53
C ASP A 55 -5.30 -2.55 -4.24
N GLN A 56 -4.59 -3.62 -4.59
CA GLN A 56 -3.25 -3.63 -5.21
C GLN A 56 -2.23 -2.73 -4.49
N PRO A 57 -1.90 -3.01 -3.20
CA PRO A 57 -0.95 -2.24 -2.44
C PRO A 57 0.45 -2.26 -3.07
N SER A 58 0.99 -1.08 -3.32
CA SER A 58 2.18 -0.89 -4.14
C SER A 58 3.44 -0.55 -3.36
N ALA A 59 3.30 0.15 -2.23
CA ALA A 59 4.40 0.52 -1.34
C ALA A 59 3.89 0.59 0.10
N ILE A 60 4.83 0.66 1.05
CA ILE A 60 4.57 0.75 2.48
C ILE A 60 5.61 1.65 3.17
N ALA A 61 5.17 2.43 4.15
CA ALA A 61 6.01 3.27 5.00
C ALA A 61 5.57 3.16 6.47
N ILE A 62 6.46 3.51 7.41
CA ILE A 62 6.21 3.41 8.85
C ILE A 62 6.52 4.77 9.49
N ASP A 63 5.63 5.27 10.35
CA ASP A 63 5.86 6.49 11.13
C ASP A 63 6.57 6.21 12.47
N ALA A 64 6.95 7.26 13.20
CA ALA A 64 7.65 7.14 14.48
C ALA A 64 6.80 6.50 15.60
N ALA A 65 5.48 6.47 15.44
CA ALA A 65 4.57 5.79 16.36
C ALA A 65 4.34 4.31 15.98
N GLY A 66 4.94 3.83 14.89
CA GLY A 66 4.80 2.47 14.38
C GLY A 66 3.54 2.25 13.54
N ASN A 67 2.83 3.30 13.14
CA ASN A 67 1.74 3.14 12.18
C ASN A 67 2.32 2.90 10.78
N LEU A 68 1.68 1.98 10.07
CA LEU A 68 2.00 1.64 8.69
C LEU A 68 1.07 2.40 7.74
N TYR A 69 1.61 2.82 6.60
CA TYR A 69 0.87 3.49 5.54
C TYR A 69 1.16 2.79 4.23
N THR A 70 0.10 2.40 3.52
CA THR A 70 0.20 1.69 2.24
C THR A 70 -0.42 2.51 1.13
N THR A 71 0.21 2.53 -0.04
CA THR A 71 -0.36 3.17 -1.25
C THR A 71 -1.04 2.11 -2.11
N ASN A 72 -2.34 2.25 -2.33
CA ASN A 72 -3.18 1.22 -2.95
C ASN A 72 -3.53 1.61 -4.37
N ARG A 73 -2.89 0.96 -5.35
CA ARG A 73 -2.96 1.37 -6.76
C ARG A 73 -4.30 1.06 -7.39
N GLY A 74 -4.93 -0.03 -6.98
CA GLY A 74 -6.22 -0.49 -7.51
C GLY A 74 -7.36 0.40 -7.06
N SER A 75 -7.36 0.75 -5.76
CA SER A 75 -8.40 1.60 -5.17
C SER A 75 -8.12 3.10 -5.25
N GLY A 76 -6.87 3.51 -5.51
CA GLY A 76 -6.52 4.93 -5.61
C GLY A 76 -6.51 5.63 -4.24
N ASP A 77 -6.10 4.93 -3.19
CA ASP A 77 -6.11 5.44 -1.82
C ASP A 77 -4.81 5.18 -1.04
N VAL A 78 -4.77 5.73 0.18
CA VAL A 78 -3.81 5.35 1.22
C VAL A 78 -4.57 4.71 2.38
N SER A 79 -4.13 3.53 2.80
CA SER A 79 -4.59 2.94 4.06
C SER A 79 -3.61 3.25 5.21
N LYS A 80 -4.14 3.36 6.42
CA LYS A 80 -3.37 3.45 7.66
C LYS A 80 -3.61 2.21 8.51
N ILE A 81 -2.55 1.62 9.05
CA ILE A 81 -2.61 0.41 9.88
C ILE A 81 -1.87 0.68 11.20
N THR A 82 -2.49 0.39 12.34
CA THR A 82 -1.86 0.59 13.67
C THR A 82 -0.85 -0.52 13.99
N PRO A 83 0.04 -0.35 14.99
CA PRO A 83 0.95 -1.41 15.44
C PRO A 83 0.27 -2.72 15.86
N GLU A 84 -1.02 -2.68 16.20
CA GLU A 84 -1.86 -3.82 16.57
C GLU A 84 -2.52 -4.50 15.37
N GLY A 85 -2.38 -3.95 14.16
CA GLY A 85 -2.92 -4.50 12.91
C GLY A 85 -4.31 -3.98 12.55
N VAL A 86 -4.82 -2.98 13.29
CA VAL A 86 -6.11 -2.37 12.99
C VAL A 86 -5.96 -1.47 11.77
N SER A 87 -6.74 -1.75 10.73
CA SER A 87 -6.61 -1.12 9.41
C SER A 87 -7.75 -0.14 9.15
N THR A 88 -7.43 1.03 8.62
CA THR A 88 -8.37 2.01 8.07
C THR A 88 -8.03 2.22 6.59
N VAL A 89 -8.87 1.68 5.71
CA VAL A 89 -8.80 1.87 4.25
C VAL A 89 -9.42 3.23 3.90
N ASP A 90 -8.97 3.85 2.81
CA ASP A 90 -9.38 5.22 2.44
C ASP A 90 -9.07 6.28 3.50
N TRP A 91 -8.03 6.04 4.31
CA TRP A 91 -7.57 7.05 5.27
C TRP A 91 -7.25 8.38 4.59
N ALA A 92 -6.72 8.31 3.36
CA ALA A 92 -6.66 9.44 2.44
C ALA A 92 -6.88 8.97 0.99
N PRO A 93 -8.04 9.25 0.37
CA PRO A 93 -8.23 8.96 -1.04
C PRO A 93 -7.38 9.92 -1.89
N LEU A 94 -6.67 9.42 -2.91
CA LEU A 94 -5.86 10.27 -3.80
C LEU A 94 -6.74 11.24 -4.60
N GLU A 95 -8.04 10.97 -4.70
CA GLU A 95 -9.04 11.83 -5.36
C GLU A 95 -9.49 13.03 -4.49
N ALA A 96 -9.21 13.02 -3.18
CA ALA A 96 -9.52 14.16 -2.30
C ALA A 96 -8.60 15.38 -2.53
N VAL A 97 -7.53 15.24 -3.34
CA VAL A 97 -6.66 16.37 -3.75
C VAL A 97 -7.21 17.11 -4.98
N THR A 98 -8.51 17.03 -5.24
CA THR A 98 -9.20 17.88 -6.24
C THR A 98 -9.55 19.27 -5.71
N SER A 99 -9.34 19.52 -4.41
CA SER A 99 -9.45 20.85 -3.82
C SER A 99 -8.14 21.28 -3.14
N TRP A 100 -7.07 21.38 -3.93
CA TRP A 100 -6.13 22.45 -3.64
C TRP A 100 -6.94 23.74 -3.78
N SER A 101 -6.91 24.62 -2.80
CA SER A 101 -7.43 26.00 -2.93
C SER A 101 -6.62 26.83 -3.96
N GLY A 102 -6.42 26.29 -5.18
CA GLY A 102 -5.37 26.67 -6.15
C GLY A 102 -4.83 25.59 -7.13
N MET A 103 -5.22 24.31 -7.09
CA MET A 103 -5.06 23.35 -8.18
C MET A 103 -6.44 22.81 -8.54
N ASN A 104 -7.05 23.55 -9.45
CA ASN A 104 -8.24 23.15 -10.17
C ASN A 104 -7.85 22.06 -11.19
N GLN A 105 -7.89 20.78 -10.80
CA GLN A 105 -7.94 19.70 -11.79
C GLN A 105 -9.40 19.46 -12.21
N THR A 106 -10.00 20.45 -12.87
CA THR A 106 -11.12 20.20 -13.75
C THR A 106 -10.58 19.41 -14.94
N ARG A 107 -11.00 18.16 -15.05
CA ARG A 107 -11.10 17.53 -16.37
C ARG A 107 -11.97 18.46 -17.24
N SER A 108 -11.33 19.20 -18.14
CA SER A 108 -12.03 20.12 -19.02
C SER A 108 -12.94 19.33 -19.98
N PRO A 109 -14.24 19.65 -20.09
CA PRO A 109 -15.15 19.01 -21.05
C PRO A 109 -14.85 19.31 -22.53
N SER A 110 -13.78 20.03 -22.86
CA SER A 110 -13.51 20.56 -24.20
C SER A 110 -12.56 19.73 -25.08
N MET A 111 -12.08 18.55 -24.65
CA MET A 111 -11.41 17.63 -25.60
C MET A 111 -12.43 16.79 -26.39
N ARG A 112 -13.30 17.48 -27.15
CA ARG A 112 -13.89 16.91 -28.36
C ARG A 112 -13.35 17.73 -29.53
N THR A 113 -12.38 17.13 -30.20
CA THR A 113 -11.95 17.37 -31.60
C THR A 113 -12.35 18.71 -32.23
N ALA A 114 -11.38 19.59 -32.45
CA ALA A 114 -11.45 20.58 -33.51
C ALA A 114 -10.31 20.31 -34.50
N THR A 115 -10.56 19.39 -35.43
CA THR A 115 -9.91 19.40 -36.73
C THR A 115 -10.70 20.35 -37.63
N SER A 116 -10.20 21.57 -37.86
CA SER A 116 -10.11 22.18 -39.20
C SER A 116 -9.50 23.57 -39.09
N MET A 117 -8.23 23.69 -39.51
CA MET A 117 -7.69 24.93 -40.05
C MET A 117 -8.03 24.98 -41.54
N SER A 118 -8.76 26.00 -41.95
CA SER A 118 -8.61 26.74 -43.22
C SER A 118 -9.50 27.97 -43.17
#